data_AF-A0A2V9NXX2-F1
#
_entry.id   AF-A0A2V9NXX2-F1
#
_cell.length_a   1.000
_cell.length_b   1.000
_cell.length_c   1.000
_cell.angle_alpha   90.00
_cell.angle_beta   90.00
_cell.angle_gamma   90.00
#
_symmetry.space_group_name_H-M   'P 1'
#
loop_
_entity.id
_entity.type
_entity.pdbx_description
1 polymer ?
#
loop_
_entity_poly.entity_id
_entity_poly.type
_entity_poly.pdbx_seq_one_letter_code
_entity_poly.pdbx_strand_id
1 'polypeptide(L)'
;TRWQALEYITSQNFERRALNTMGAVSVVPGAIGAWRISAVGEAGAFHTDTVAEDADLTMALLRRGYRVKYEDRALAYTEAPVNASGLMRQRFRWSFGILQAVYKHRETFARKGALGWVALPNIVVFQILLPLVSPFIDVMFVVGTSWYFLQKHFHPESAPAADFQRLVIFFLTFLVIDFITSAIAFMLERSSPDTREDSWLLSQVWLQRFAYRQLFSWVLFKTVKRAAEGEPFAWDKLERTAAVTYRESEDSVHVHQ
;
A
#
# COMPACT_ATOMS: atom_id res chain seq x y z
N THR A 1 11.46 -4.30 -8.48
CA THR A 1 10.87 -5.57 -8.93
C THR A 1 9.51 -5.31 -9.55
N ARG A 2 9.05 -6.18 -10.44
CA ARG A 2 7.72 -6.06 -11.09
C ARG A 2 6.56 -6.03 -10.08
N TRP A 3 6.65 -6.81 -8.99
CA TRP A 3 5.64 -6.78 -7.91
C TRP A 3 5.60 -5.46 -7.16
N GLN A 4 6.75 -4.83 -6.94
CA GLN A 4 6.78 -3.47 -6.37
C GLN A 4 6.17 -2.47 -7.34
N ALA A 5 6.49 -2.53 -8.64
CA ALA A 5 5.87 -1.65 -9.63
C ALA A 5 4.33 -1.79 -9.64
N LEU A 6 3.83 -3.03 -9.61
CA LEU A 6 2.41 -3.32 -9.50
C LEU A 6 1.74 -2.70 -8.27
N GLU A 7 2.37 -2.83 -7.10
CA GLU A 7 1.86 -2.23 -5.87
C GLU A 7 1.84 -0.71 -5.93
N TYR A 8 2.85 -0.08 -6.54
CA TYR A 8 2.87 1.36 -6.71
C TYR A 8 1.72 1.82 -7.60
N ILE A 9 1.46 1.14 -8.71
CA ILE A 9 0.37 1.51 -9.64
C ILE A 9 -1.00 1.24 -9.01
N THR A 10 -1.24 0.00 -8.56
CA THR A 10 -2.57 -0.47 -8.15
C THR A 10 -2.98 -0.01 -6.75
N SER A 11 -2.03 0.42 -5.92
CA SER A 11 -2.29 0.86 -4.55
C SER A 11 -1.75 2.26 -4.31
N GLN A 12 -0.43 2.47 -4.25
CA GLN A 12 0.12 3.72 -3.71
C GLN A 12 -0.22 4.96 -4.54
N ASN A 13 0.00 4.93 -5.86
CA ASN A 13 -0.24 6.05 -6.76
C ASN A 13 -1.75 6.30 -6.88
N PHE A 14 -2.53 5.24 -7.06
CA PHE A 14 -3.99 5.33 -7.12
C PHE A 14 -4.58 5.96 -5.84
N GLU A 15 -4.17 5.48 -4.67
CA GLU A 15 -4.61 5.99 -3.38
C GLU A 15 -4.16 7.44 -3.16
N ARG A 16 -2.90 7.79 -3.48
CA ARG A 16 -2.41 9.18 -3.36
C ARG A 16 -3.17 10.13 -4.27
N ARG A 17 -3.50 9.72 -5.50
CA ARG A 17 -4.33 10.53 -6.42
C ARG A 17 -5.72 10.77 -5.81
N ALA A 18 -6.35 9.74 -5.25
CA ALA A 18 -7.65 9.87 -4.58
C ALA A 18 -7.57 10.75 -3.32
N LEU A 19 -6.57 10.55 -2.47
CA LEU A 19 -6.37 11.36 -1.26
C LEU A 19 -6.03 12.82 -1.58
N ASN A 20 -5.36 13.09 -2.70
CA ASN A 20 -5.04 14.45 -3.16
C ASN A 20 -6.29 15.27 -3.46
N THR A 21 -7.32 14.68 -4.08
CA THR A 21 -8.58 15.40 -4.33
C THR A 21 -9.31 15.75 -3.03
N MET A 22 -9.08 14.97 -1.98
CA MET A 22 -9.63 15.18 -0.63
C MET A 22 -8.71 16.03 0.27
N GLY A 23 -7.53 16.47 -0.21
CA GLY A 23 -6.54 17.20 0.58
C GLY A 23 -5.94 16.38 1.74
N ALA A 24 -5.94 15.06 1.61
CA ALA A 24 -5.67 14.10 2.66
C ALA A 24 -4.43 13.21 2.40
N VAL A 25 -3.50 13.67 1.55
CA VAL A 25 -2.25 12.94 1.27
C VAL A 25 -1.41 12.86 2.54
N SER A 26 -1.39 11.69 3.17
CA SER A 26 -0.80 11.47 4.50
C SER A 26 0.64 10.99 4.49
N VAL A 27 1.21 10.74 3.32
CA VAL A 27 2.60 10.30 3.16
C VAL A 27 3.20 10.98 1.93
N VAL A 28 4.19 11.83 2.15
CA VAL A 28 5.13 12.25 1.11
C VAL A 28 6.33 11.31 1.18
N PRO A 29 6.65 10.55 0.12
CA PRO A 29 7.77 9.62 0.16
C PRO A 29 9.10 10.34 0.35
N GLY A 30 9.97 9.84 1.23
CA GLY A 30 11.32 10.40 1.41
C GLY A 30 12.19 10.43 0.13
N ALA A 31 11.89 9.60 -0.87
CA ALA A 31 12.61 9.60 -2.15
C ALA A 31 12.25 10.77 -3.07
N ILE A 32 11.07 11.38 -2.89
CA ILE A 32 10.57 12.46 -3.73
C ILE A 32 9.59 13.33 -2.97
N GLY A 33 10.11 14.42 -2.42
CA GLY A 33 9.33 15.35 -1.63
C GLY A 33 10.00 16.71 -1.54
N ALA A 34 9.20 17.76 -1.51
CA ALA A 34 9.66 19.13 -1.31
C ALA A 34 8.79 19.79 -0.25
N TRP A 35 9.43 20.54 0.65
CA TRP A 35 8.78 21.16 1.79
C TRP A 35 9.11 22.64 1.89
N ARG A 36 8.16 23.44 2.39
CA ARG A 36 8.48 24.81 2.84
C ARG A 36 9.21 24.72 4.17
N ILE A 37 10.40 25.33 4.24
CA ILE A 37 11.24 25.30 5.45
C ILE A 37 10.47 25.83 6.67
N SER A 38 9.72 26.94 6.52
CA SER A 38 8.91 27.49 7.59
C SER A 38 7.88 26.50 8.14
N ALA A 39 7.14 25.82 7.25
CA ALA A 39 6.15 24.84 7.64
C ALA A 39 6.76 23.64 8.38
N VAL A 40 7.93 23.16 7.94
CA VAL A 40 8.67 22.09 8.61
C VAL A 40 9.15 22.54 10.00
N GLY A 41 9.68 23.76 10.10
CA GLY A 41 10.08 24.37 11.38
C GLY A 41 8.91 24.48 12.35
N GLU A 42 7.76 24.97 11.89
CA GLU A 42 6.53 25.05 12.69
C GLU A 42 6.01 23.67 13.09
N ALA A 43 6.23 22.64 12.26
CA ALA A 43 5.84 21.27 12.53
C ALA A 43 6.68 20.57 13.62
N GLY A 44 7.89 21.08 13.91
CA GLY A 44 8.85 20.45 14.82
C GLY A 44 9.97 19.68 14.12
N ALA A 45 10.12 19.85 12.80
CA ALA A 45 11.05 19.12 11.93
C ALA A 45 10.83 17.59 11.95
N PHE A 46 11.83 16.82 11.51
CA PHE A 46 11.77 15.36 11.49
C PHE A 46 12.01 14.81 12.90
N HIS A 47 11.07 14.03 13.40
CA HIS A 47 11.23 13.32 14.67
C HIS A 47 11.76 11.90 14.43
N THR A 48 12.57 11.41 15.37
CA THR A 48 13.21 10.08 15.31
C THR A 48 12.45 8.99 16.07
N ASP A 49 11.24 9.32 16.57
CA ASP A 49 10.39 8.42 17.35
C ASP A 49 9.56 7.46 16.48
N THR A 50 9.55 7.67 15.15
CA THR A 50 8.94 6.77 14.18
C THR A 50 9.96 6.33 13.13
N VAL A 51 9.85 5.12 12.61
CA VAL A 51 10.72 4.63 11.51
C VAL A 51 10.26 5.11 10.12
N ALA A 52 9.18 5.88 10.07
CA ALA A 52 8.63 6.56 8.90
C ALA A 52 8.49 8.05 9.20
N GLU A 53 9.64 8.70 9.40
CA GLU A 53 9.79 10.13 9.67
C GLU A 53 9.07 11.01 8.64
N ASP A 54 8.97 10.54 7.40
CA ASP A 54 8.32 11.20 6.27
C ASP A 54 6.79 11.21 6.42
N ALA A 55 6.19 10.07 6.75
CA ALA A 55 4.77 9.95 7.05
C ALA A 55 4.39 10.75 8.31
N ASP A 56 5.21 10.68 9.36
CA ASP A 56 4.97 11.41 10.61
C ASP A 56 4.96 12.94 10.40
N LEU A 57 5.98 13.47 9.71
CA LEU A 57 6.02 14.90 9.35
C LEU A 57 4.82 15.30 8.49
N THR A 58 4.45 14.46 7.52
CA THR A 58 3.28 14.71 6.66
C THR A 58 1.99 14.84 7.48
N MET A 59 1.76 13.92 8.41
CA MET A 59 0.60 13.97 9.31
C MET A 59 0.66 15.17 10.26
N ALA A 60 1.83 15.51 10.80
CA ALA A 60 2.01 16.68 11.65
C ALA A 60 1.66 18.00 10.94
N LEU A 61 2.01 18.11 9.64
CA LEU A 61 1.65 19.24 8.80
C LEU A 61 0.15 19.29 8.51
N LEU A 62 -0.47 18.16 8.16
CA LEU A 62 -1.93 18.10 7.96
C LEU A 62 -2.71 18.46 9.24
N ARG A 63 -2.22 18.02 10.42
CA ARG A 63 -2.81 18.36 11.72
C ARG A 63 -2.78 19.87 12.00
N ARG A 64 -1.78 20.58 11.46
CA ARG A 64 -1.63 22.04 11.53
C ARG A 64 -2.42 22.80 10.45
N GLY A 65 -3.13 22.10 9.58
CA GLY A 65 -3.94 22.70 8.52
C GLY A 65 -3.19 23.02 7.23
N TYR A 66 -1.92 22.62 7.12
CA TYR A 66 -1.23 22.68 5.83
C TYR A 66 -1.82 21.70 4.83
N ARG A 67 -1.57 21.97 3.54
CA ARG A 67 -1.98 21.11 2.44
C ARG A 67 -0.77 20.42 1.83
N VAL A 68 -0.91 19.13 1.63
CA VAL A 68 0.05 18.29 0.91
C VAL A 68 -0.57 17.99 -0.46
N LYS A 69 0.18 18.25 -1.53
CA LYS A 69 -0.27 17.99 -2.90
C LYS A 69 0.56 16.89 -3.52
N TYR A 70 -0.12 15.97 -4.18
CA TYR A 70 0.50 14.98 -5.07
C TYR A 70 0.66 15.60 -6.46
N GLU A 71 1.88 15.52 -7.01
CA GLU A 71 2.22 15.93 -8.37
C GLU A 71 2.63 14.69 -9.16
N ASP A 72 1.89 14.36 -10.21
CA ASP A 72 2.07 13.12 -10.95
C ASP A 72 3.20 13.16 -11.97
N ARG A 73 3.71 14.37 -12.29
CA ARG A 73 4.90 14.58 -13.12
C ARG A 73 6.21 14.59 -12.35
N ALA A 74 6.14 14.61 -11.01
CA ALA A 74 7.32 14.50 -10.17
C ALA A 74 7.76 13.03 -10.16
N LEU A 75 8.90 12.73 -10.80
CA LEU A 75 9.45 11.39 -10.91
C LEU A 75 10.76 11.25 -10.13
N ALA A 76 10.93 10.11 -9.47
CA ALA A 76 12.18 9.73 -8.82
C ALA A 76 12.45 8.25 -9.05
N TYR A 77 13.68 7.96 -9.45
CA TYR A 77 14.14 6.59 -9.66
C TYR A 77 14.72 6.05 -8.36
N THR A 78 14.15 4.95 -7.88
CA THR A 78 14.58 4.32 -6.62
C THR A 78 15.06 2.90 -6.87
N GLU A 79 16.11 2.49 -6.15
CA GLU A 79 16.51 1.09 -6.08
C GLU A 79 15.38 0.25 -5.46
N ALA A 80 14.89 -0.73 -6.22
CA ALA A 80 13.94 -1.70 -5.69
C ALA A 80 14.70 -2.90 -5.09
N PRO A 81 14.17 -3.55 -4.02
CA PRO A 81 14.78 -4.73 -3.43
C PRO A 81 15.00 -5.83 -4.48
N VAL A 82 16.18 -6.43 -4.49
CA VAL A 82 16.57 -7.46 -5.48
C VAL A 82 16.03 -8.85 -5.17
N ASN A 83 15.60 -9.10 -3.93
CA ASN A 83 15.10 -10.40 -3.48
C ASN A 83 13.84 -10.25 -2.60
N ALA A 84 13.12 -11.37 -2.42
CA ALA A 84 11.86 -11.39 -1.66
C ALA A 84 12.08 -11.01 -0.18
N SER A 85 13.19 -11.43 0.43
CA SER A 85 13.50 -11.10 1.83
C SER A 85 13.64 -9.59 2.06
N GLY A 86 14.39 -8.90 1.19
CA GLY A 86 14.55 -7.45 1.21
C GLY A 86 13.23 -6.72 0.99
N LEU A 87 12.38 -7.22 0.08
CA LEU A 87 11.04 -6.68 -0.15
C LEU A 87 10.16 -6.80 1.11
N MET A 88 10.17 -7.96 1.78
CA MET A 88 9.40 -8.18 3.00
C MET A 88 9.90 -7.32 4.16
N ARG A 89 11.22 -7.15 4.32
CA ARG A 89 11.79 -6.22 5.31
C ARG A 89 11.36 -4.77 5.05
N GLN A 90 11.37 -4.36 3.79
CA GLN A 90 10.90 -3.02 3.39
C GLN A 90 9.42 -2.82 3.76
N ARG A 91 8.56 -3.79 3.44
CA ARG A 91 7.12 -3.73 3.77
C ARG A 91 6.84 -3.78 5.25
N PHE A 92 7.61 -4.55 6.00
CA PHE A 92 7.53 -4.55 7.47
C PHE A 92 7.81 -3.15 8.01
N ARG A 93 8.89 -2.50 7.57
CA ARG A 93 9.21 -1.14 8.02
C ARG A 93 8.12 -0.14 7.66
N TRP A 94 7.66 -0.14 6.41
CA TRP A 94 6.62 0.80 5.98
C TRP A 94 5.36 0.64 6.81
N SER A 95 4.89 -0.59 6.97
CA SER A 95 3.70 -0.88 7.77
C SER A 95 3.91 -0.51 9.25
N PHE A 96 5.08 -0.80 9.81
CA PHE A 96 5.39 -0.49 11.20
C PHE A 96 5.44 1.02 11.45
N GLY A 97 6.14 1.77 10.58
CA GLY A 97 6.24 3.22 10.68
C GLY A 97 4.90 3.91 10.50
N ILE A 98 4.05 3.42 9.59
CA ILE A 98 2.67 3.91 9.46
C ILE A 98 1.85 3.66 10.72
N LEU A 99 1.94 2.48 11.35
CA LEU A 99 1.27 2.22 12.62
C LEU A 99 1.76 3.14 13.74
N GLN A 100 3.06 3.39 13.82
CA GLN A 100 3.63 4.34 14.78
C GLN A 100 3.10 5.76 14.56
N ALA A 101 3.08 6.23 13.31
CA ALA A 101 2.56 7.55 12.95
C ALA A 101 1.06 7.68 13.25
N VAL A 102 0.25 6.69 12.87
CA VAL A 102 -1.19 6.65 13.20
C VAL A 102 -1.41 6.68 14.71
N TYR A 103 -0.64 5.91 15.48
CA TYR A 103 -0.74 5.92 16.94
C TYR A 103 -0.33 7.27 17.55
N LYS A 104 0.74 7.89 17.06
CA LYS A 104 1.20 9.22 17.48
C LYS A 104 0.15 10.30 17.21
N HIS A 105 -0.55 10.23 16.07
CA HIS A 105 -1.56 11.21 15.67
C HIS A 105 -3.01 10.79 16.01
N ARG A 106 -3.22 9.73 16.79
CA ARG A 106 -4.55 9.13 17.08
C ARG A 106 -5.59 10.08 17.66
N GLU A 107 -5.17 11.10 18.41
CA GLU A 107 -6.11 12.11 18.94
C GLU A 107 -6.80 12.91 17.83
N THR A 108 -6.24 12.91 16.62
CA THR A 108 -6.79 13.62 15.46
C THR A 108 -8.01 12.91 14.87
N PHE A 109 -8.25 11.62 15.17
CA PHE A 109 -9.47 10.93 14.75
C PHE A 109 -10.75 11.66 15.18
N ALA A 110 -10.74 12.27 16.37
CA ALA A 110 -11.89 13.01 16.91
C ALA A 110 -12.00 14.45 16.37
N ARG A 111 -11.01 14.92 15.59
CA ARG A 111 -10.97 16.30 15.10
C ARG A 111 -11.43 16.36 13.64
N LYS A 112 -12.24 17.36 13.32
CA LYS A 112 -12.63 17.65 11.94
C LYS A 112 -11.39 18.06 11.13
N GLY A 113 -11.28 17.53 9.91
CA GLY A 113 -10.19 17.87 8.98
C GLY A 113 -9.78 16.67 8.11
N ALA A 114 -8.99 16.95 7.07
CA ALA A 114 -8.57 15.93 6.11
C ALA A 114 -7.77 14.78 6.76
N LEU A 115 -6.91 15.09 7.75
CA LEU A 115 -6.18 14.05 8.47
C LEU A 115 -7.12 13.12 9.27
N GLY A 116 -8.01 13.70 10.07
CA GLY A 116 -8.84 12.97 11.03
C GLY A 116 -9.99 12.18 10.41
N TRP A 117 -10.68 12.76 9.41
CA TRP A 117 -11.89 12.16 8.84
C TRP A 117 -11.65 11.40 7.53
N VAL A 118 -10.51 11.62 6.88
CA VAL A 118 -10.20 10.98 5.59
C VAL A 118 -8.94 10.13 5.72
N ALA A 119 -7.78 10.75 5.95
CA ALA A 119 -6.50 10.04 5.87
C ALA A 119 -6.33 8.92 6.91
N LEU A 120 -6.55 9.21 8.19
CA LEU A 120 -6.37 8.22 9.26
C LEU A 120 -7.37 7.06 9.16
N PRO A 121 -8.69 7.28 8.97
CA PRO A 121 -9.63 6.20 8.72
C PRO A 121 -9.27 5.38 7.47
N ASN A 122 -8.86 6.05 6.39
CA ASN A 122 -8.44 5.40 5.17
C ASN A 122 -7.23 4.47 5.40
N ILE A 123 -6.19 4.95 6.10
CA ILE A 123 -5.03 4.13 6.46
C ILE A 123 -5.46 2.90 7.29
N VAL A 124 -6.27 3.09 8.33
CA VAL A 124 -6.72 1.99 9.19
C VAL A 124 -7.54 0.97 8.41
N VAL A 125 -8.49 1.41 7.61
CA VAL A 125 -9.40 0.51 6.89
C VAL A 125 -8.69 -0.16 5.71
N PHE A 126 -8.09 0.61 4.81
CA PHE A 126 -7.62 0.11 3.52
C PHE A 126 -6.17 -0.37 3.55
N GLN A 127 -5.31 0.21 4.38
CA GLN A 127 -3.90 -0.21 4.45
C GLN A 127 -3.64 -1.25 5.55
N ILE A 128 -4.47 -1.29 6.59
CA ILE A 128 -4.28 -2.20 7.73
C ILE A 128 -5.35 -3.30 7.78
N LEU A 129 -6.62 -2.96 8.00
CA LEU A 129 -7.67 -3.95 8.27
C LEU A 129 -8.00 -4.81 7.05
N LEU A 130 -8.22 -4.19 5.88
CA LEU A 130 -8.65 -4.92 4.68
C LEU A 130 -7.58 -5.93 4.20
N PRO A 131 -6.28 -5.60 4.13
CA PRO A 131 -5.25 -6.59 3.81
C PRO A 131 -5.14 -7.71 4.86
N LEU A 132 -5.35 -7.42 6.16
CA LEU A 132 -5.35 -8.46 7.20
C LEU A 132 -6.53 -9.43 7.06
N VAL A 133 -7.71 -8.93 6.66
CA VAL A 133 -8.93 -9.74 6.51
C VAL A 133 -8.94 -10.47 5.17
N SER A 134 -8.33 -9.93 4.11
CA SER A 134 -8.39 -10.51 2.76
C SER A 134 -8.02 -12.00 2.68
N PRO A 135 -6.95 -12.52 3.33
CA PRO A 135 -6.63 -13.94 3.31
C PRO A 135 -7.73 -14.84 3.88
N PHE A 136 -8.58 -14.32 4.78
CA PHE A 136 -9.69 -15.06 5.35
C PHE A 136 -10.72 -15.46 4.28
N ILE A 137 -10.94 -14.61 3.28
CA ILE A 137 -11.84 -14.90 2.14
C ILE A 137 -11.30 -16.10 1.35
N ASP A 138 -9.99 -16.12 1.08
CA ASP A 138 -9.35 -17.19 0.33
C ASP A 138 -9.38 -18.52 1.12
N VAL A 139 -9.14 -18.46 2.44
CA VAL A 139 -9.23 -19.63 3.34
C VAL A 139 -10.66 -20.16 3.40
N MET A 140 -11.67 -19.30 3.58
CA MET A 140 -13.07 -19.69 3.59
C MET A 140 -13.48 -20.36 2.28
N PHE A 141 -13.01 -19.85 1.15
CA PHE A 141 -13.28 -20.45 -0.15
C PHE A 141 -12.67 -21.86 -0.27
N VAL A 142 -11.40 -22.04 0.12
CA VAL A 142 -10.73 -23.35 0.08
C VAL A 142 -11.39 -24.35 1.02
N VAL A 143 -11.66 -23.94 2.27
CA VAL A 143 -12.31 -24.79 3.27
C VAL A 143 -13.74 -25.15 2.84
N GLY A 144 -14.53 -24.17 2.42
CA GLY A 144 -15.90 -24.39 1.97
C GLY A 144 -15.98 -25.29 0.73
N THR A 145 -15.06 -25.11 -0.22
CA THR A 145 -14.96 -25.98 -1.40
C THR A 145 -14.57 -27.42 -1.02
N SER A 146 -13.55 -27.58 -0.19
CA SER A 146 -13.09 -28.90 0.29
C SER A 146 -14.20 -29.61 1.06
N TRP A 147 -14.89 -28.88 1.92
CA TRP A 147 -16.02 -29.38 2.70
C TRP A 147 -17.18 -29.84 1.81
N TYR A 148 -17.53 -29.07 0.79
CA TYR A 148 -18.55 -29.46 -0.19
C TYR A 148 -18.20 -30.78 -0.89
N PHE A 149 -16.95 -30.93 -1.38
CA PHE A 149 -16.55 -32.16 -2.06
C PHE A 149 -16.50 -33.37 -1.12
N LEU A 150 -16.08 -33.19 0.13
CA LEU A 150 -16.14 -34.24 1.15
C LEU A 150 -17.58 -34.67 1.42
N GLN A 151 -18.50 -33.72 1.65
CA GLN A 151 -19.91 -34.04 1.85
C GLN A 151 -20.52 -34.73 0.64
N LYS A 152 -20.23 -34.25 -0.57
CA LYS A 152 -20.71 -34.88 -1.80
C LYS A 152 -20.23 -36.33 -1.95
N HIS A 153 -19.03 -36.64 -1.46
CA HIS A 153 -18.48 -37.99 -1.51
C HIS A 153 -19.13 -38.93 -0.48
N PHE A 154 -19.30 -38.49 0.77
CA PHE A 154 -19.81 -39.34 1.86
C PHE A 154 -21.35 -39.32 1.98
N HIS A 155 -21.99 -38.21 1.61
CA HIS A 155 -23.43 -37.99 1.72
C HIS A 155 -23.98 -37.28 0.46
N PRO A 156 -24.09 -37.97 -0.68
CA PRO A 156 -24.46 -37.36 -1.96
C PRO A 156 -25.83 -36.66 -1.95
N GLU A 157 -26.79 -37.17 -1.19
CA GLU A 157 -28.17 -36.65 -1.16
C GLU A 157 -28.36 -35.42 -0.26
N SER A 158 -27.47 -35.19 0.70
CA SER A 158 -27.56 -34.05 1.63
C SER A 158 -26.61 -32.89 1.28
N ALA A 159 -25.74 -33.06 0.27
CA ALA A 159 -24.80 -32.03 -0.14
C ALA A 159 -25.53 -30.82 -0.75
N PRO A 160 -25.57 -29.65 -0.07
CA PRO A 160 -26.35 -28.51 -0.53
C PRO A 160 -25.63 -27.80 -1.68
N ALA A 161 -25.96 -28.17 -2.92
CA ALA A 161 -25.37 -27.58 -4.13
C ALA A 161 -25.59 -26.06 -4.23
N ALA A 162 -26.71 -25.56 -3.70
CA ALA A 162 -27.04 -24.13 -3.71
C ALA A 162 -26.05 -23.29 -2.88
N ASP A 163 -25.59 -23.78 -1.73
CA ASP A 163 -24.65 -23.04 -0.88
C ASP A 163 -23.26 -23.01 -1.49
N PHE A 164 -22.84 -24.10 -2.14
CA PHE A 164 -21.59 -24.13 -2.91
C PHE A 164 -21.64 -23.15 -4.09
N GLN A 165 -22.75 -23.11 -4.85
CA GLN A 165 -22.92 -22.14 -5.94
C GLN A 165 -22.81 -20.69 -5.44
N ARG A 166 -23.45 -20.36 -4.31
CA ARG A 166 -23.34 -19.03 -3.69
C ARG A 166 -21.88 -18.71 -3.33
N LEU A 167 -21.18 -19.64 -2.69
CA LEU A 167 -19.77 -19.47 -2.33
C LEU A 167 -18.89 -19.18 -3.56
N VAL A 168 -19.09 -19.93 -4.65
CA VAL A 168 -18.38 -19.71 -5.92
C VAL A 168 -18.73 -18.36 -6.54
N ILE A 169 -20.01 -17.98 -6.58
CA ILE A 169 -20.46 -16.69 -7.13
C ILE A 169 -19.86 -15.53 -6.34
N PHE A 170 -19.88 -15.58 -5.00
CA PHE A 170 -19.30 -14.54 -4.17
C PHE A 170 -17.79 -14.41 -4.40
N PHE A 171 -17.07 -15.53 -4.45
CA PHE A 171 -15.63 -15.53 -4.69
C PHE A 171 -15.28 -14.99 -6.07
N LEU A 172 -15.97 -15.43 -7.13
CA LEU A 172 -15.76 -14.93 -8.48
C LEU A 172 -16.10 -13.44 -8.61
N THR A 173 -17.20 -13.00 -7.99
CA THR A 173 -17.59 -11.58 -7.98
C THR A 173 -16.51 -10.72 -7.31
N PHE A 174 -15.99 -11.18 -6.17
CA PHE A 174 -14.89 -10.51 -5.48
C PHE A 174 -13.63 -10.42 -6.36
N LEU A 175 -13.25 -11.51 -7.06
CA LEU A 175 -12.11 -11.50 -7.99
C LEU A 175 -12.32 -10.54 -9.17
N VAL A 176 -13.54 -10.47 -9.71
CA VAL A 176 -13.88 -9.53 -10.80
C VAL A 176 -13.77 -8.08 -10.32
N ILE A 177 -14.28 -7.76 -9.13
CA ILE A 177 -14.18 -6.41 -8.56
C ILE A 177 -12.72 -6.02 -8.33
N ASP A 178 -11.90 -6.92 -7.77
CA ASP A 178 -10.47 -6.68 -7.55
C ASP A 178 -9.73 -6.43 -8.87
N PHE A 179 -10.05 -7.20 -9.91
CA PHE A 179 -9.47 -7.03 -11.23
C PHE A 179 -9.88 -5.71 -11.88
N ILE A 180 -11.18 -5.35 -11.85
CA ILE A 180 -11.67 -4.08 -12.40
C ILE A 180 -11.02 -2.89 -11.69
N THR A 181 -10.93 -2.93 -10.37
CA THR A 181 -10.29 -1.86 -9.58
C THR A 181 -8.83 -1.70 -9.96
N SER A 182 -8.11 -2.83 -10.10
CA SER A 182 -6.71 -2.83 -10.55
C SER A 182 -6.58 -2.28 -11.98
N ALA A 183 -7.49 -2.67 -12.89
CA ALA A 183 -7.51 -2.16 -14.26
C ALA A 183 -7.75 -0.65 -14.32
N ILE A 184 -8.68 -0.12 -13.52
CA ILE A 184 -8.91 1.33 -13.39
C ILE A 184 -7.65 2.04 -12.89
N ALA A 185 -6.97 1.48 -11.89
CA ALA A 185 -5.71 2.06 -11.39
C ALA A 185 -4.64 2.13 -12.49
N PHE A 186 -4.52 1.08 -13.31
CA PHE A 186 -3.65 1.07 -14.49
C PHE A 186 -4.05 2.11 -15.54
N MET A 187 -5.36 2.30 -15.79
CA MET A 187 -5.85 3.30 -16.76
C MET A 187 -5.58 4.73 -16.30
N LEU A 188 -5.62 4.98 -14.99
CA LEU A 188 -5.35 6.29 -14.41
C LEU A 188 -3.85 6.58 -14.29
N GLU A 189 -3.01 5.55 -14.34
CA GLU A 189 -1.58 5.72 -14.35
C GLU A 189 -1.15 6.33 -15.69
N ARG A 190 -0.72 7.60 -15.64
CA ARG A 190 -0.24 8.30 -16.83
C ARG A 190 1.00 7.59 -17.36
N SER A 191 0.89 7.09 -18.59
CA SER A 191 2.02 6.50 -19.28
C SER A 191 3.03 7.59 -19.65
N SER A 192 4.13 7.69 -18.92
CA SER A 192 5.34 8.31 -19.48
C SER A 192 5.89 7.38 -20.57
N PRO A 193 6.60 7.90 -21.59
CA PRO A 193 7.15 7.10 -22.69
C PRO A 193 7.95 5.88 -22.19
N ASP A 194 8.66 6.03 -21.07
CA ASP A 194 9.43 4.99 -20.36
C ASP A 194 8.59 3.95 -19.60
N THR A 195 7.33 4.26 -19.27
CA THR A 195 6.43 3.39 -18.48
C THR A 195 5.43 2.62 -19.36
N ARG A 196 5.38 2.95 -20.66
CA ARG A 196 4.44 2.40 -21.64
C ARG A 196 4.67 0.93 -21.96
N GLU A 197 5.85 0.39 -21.65
CA GLU A 197 6.28 -0.95 -22.05
C GLU A 197 5.62 -2.11 -21.29
N ASP A 198 4.88 -1.88 -20.20
CA ASP A 198 4.59 -2.95 -19.24
C ASP A 198 3.08 -3.22 -19.05
N SER A 199 2.30 -3.21 -20.13
CA SER A 199 0.90 -3.75 -20.14
C SER A 199 0.85 -5.23 -19.71
N TRP A 200 1.98 -5.95 -19.84
CA TRP A 200 2.19 -7.28 -19.30
C TRP A 200 2.15 -7.34 -17.76
N LEU A 201 2.34 -6.22 -17.06
CA LEU A 201 2.16 -6.19 -15.61
C LEU A 201 0.70 -6.45 -15.22
N LEU A 202 -0.27 -6.02 -16.03
CA LEU A 202 -1.68 -6.24 -15.71
C LEU A 202 -2.02 -7.74 -15.62
N SER A 203 -1.41 -8.58 -16.47
CA SER A 203 -1.60 -10.04 -16.38
C SER A 203 -1.02 -10.63 -15.09
N GLN A 204 0.00 -9.99 -14.52
CA GLN A 204 0.63 -10.39 -13.26
C GLN A 204 -0.17 -9.97 -12.02
N VAL A 205 -1.26 -9.20 -12.15
CA VAL A 205 -2.17 -8.88 -11.02
C VAL A 205 -2.72 -10.17 -10.38
N TRP A 206 -3.03 -11.19 -11.19
CA TRP A 206 -3.48 -12.49 -10.68
C TRP A 206 -2.40 -13.20 -9.87
N LEU A 207 -1.15 -13.19 -10.34
CA LEU A 207 -0.03 -13.76 -9.60
C LEU A 207 0.22 -12.98 -8.29
N GLN A 208 0.11 -11.66 -8.35
CA GLN A 208 0.23 -10.79 -7.19
C GLN A 208 -0.87 -11.09 -6.15
N ARG A 209 -2.12 -11.30 -6.57
CA ARG A 209 -3.27 -11.62 -5.71
C ARG A 209 -3.04 -12.89 -4.90
N PHE A 210 -2.61 -13.97 -5.54
CA PHE A 210 -2.50 -15.28 -4.89
C PHE A 210 -1.15 -15.52 -4.19
N ALA A 211 -0.07 -14.87 -4.61
CA ALA A 211 1.25 -15.03 -3.97
C ALA A 211 1.63 -13.81 -3.12
N TYR A 212 1.82 -12.66 -3.77
CA TYR A 212 2.40 -11.48 -3.11
C TYR A 212 1.52 -10.92 -2.00
N ARG A 213 0.21 -10.80 -2.22
CA ARG A 213 -0.72 -10.24 -1.22
C ARG A 213 -0.79 -11.10 0.04
N GLN A 214 -0.66 -12.43 -0.08
CA GLN A 214 -0.65 -13.33 1.07
C GLN A 214 0.62 -13.14 1.91
N LEU A 215 1.78 -13.04 1.24
CA LEU A 215 3.04 -12.72 1.90
C LEU A 215 3.00 -11.34 2.58
N PHE A 216 2.44 -10.34 1.90
CA PHE A 216 2.27 -9.00 2.49
C PHE A 216 1.35 -9.02 3.71
N SER A 217 0.22 -9.75 3.64
CA SER A 217 -0.71 -9.88 4.76
C SER A 217 -0.06 -10.56 5.97
N TRP A 218 0.78 -11.56 5.73
CA TRP A 218 1.59 -12.19 6.78
C TRP A 218 2.60 -11.22 7.41
N VAL A 219 3.28 -10.41 6.59
CA VAL A 219 4.18 -9.36 7.10
C VAL A 219 3.41 -8.36 7.95
N LEU A 220 2.25 -7.90 7.47
CA LEU A 220 1.40 -6.96 8.19
C LEU A 220 0.89 -7.54 9.51
N PHE A 221 0.50 -8.82 9.54
CA PHE A 221 0.13 -9.51 10.78
C PHE A 221 1.29 -9.50 11.80
N LYS A 222 2.51 -9.82 11.35
CA LYS A 222 3.71 -9.73 12.20
C LYS A 222 3.97 -8.30 12.68
N THR A 223 3.76 -7.31 11.82
CA THR A 223 3.91 -5.90 12.17
C THR A 223 2.93 -5.49 13.27
N VAL A 224 1.64 -5.82 13.11
CA VAL A 224 0.61 -5.51 14.12
C VAL A 224 0.90 -6.21 15.43
N LYS A 225 1.28 -7.50 15.38
CA LYS A 225 1.70 -8.24 16.58
C LYS A 225 2.86 -7.54 17.28
N ARG A 226 3.91 -7.19 16.55
CA ARG A 226 5.10 -6.51 17.11
C ARG A 226 4.76 -5.15 17.71
N ALA A 227 3.88 -4.39 17.06
CA ALA A 227 3.40 -3.10 17.56
C ALA A 227 2.57 -3.27 18.85
N ALA A 228 1.74 -4.32 18.94
CA ALA A 228 0.96 -4.62 20.14
C ALA A 228 1.83 -5.08 21.32
N GLU A 229 2.93 -5.79 21.06
CA GLU A 229 3.90 -6.22 22.07
C GLU A 229 4.79 -5.05 22.57
N GLY A 230 4.74 -3.89 21.91
CA GLY A 230 5.50 -2.70 22.29
C GLY A 230 7.02 -2.84 22.08
N GLU A 231 7.46 -3.88 21.38
CA GLU A 231 8.88 -4.10 21.19
C GLU A 231 9.45 -3.03 20.23
N PRO A 232 10.57 -2.36 20.58
CA PRO A 232 11.18 -1.34 19.74
C PRO A 232 11.72 -1.97 18.44
N PHE A 233 11.67 -1.22 17.35
CA PHE A 233 12.27 -1.60 16.08
C PHE A 233 13.32 -0.54 15.70
N ALA A 234 14.59 -0.94 15.72
CA ALA A 234 15.69 -0.12 15.25
C ALA A 234 15.97 -0.44 13.77
N TRP A 235 16.26 0.60 12.99
CA TRP A 235 16.46 0.53 11.55
C TRP A 235 17.63 -0.40 11.15
N ASP A 236 17.34 -1.40 10.33
CA ASP A 236 18.35 -2.22 9.64
C ASP A 236 18.46 -1.71 8.18
N LYS A 237 19.61 -1.11 7.82
CA LYS A 237 19.82 -0.51 6.49
C LYS A 237 19.78 -1.62 5.43
N LEU A 238 18.94 -1.45 4.40
CA LEU A 238 19.01 -2.29 3.21
C LEU A 238 20.37 -2.13 2.52
N GLU A 239 20.99 -3.23 2.10
CA GLU A 239 22.20 -3.21 1.28
C GLU A 239 21.91 -2.51 -0.04
N ARG A 240 22.70 -1.48 -0.36
CA ARG A 240 22.61 -0.76 -1.64
C ARG A 240 23.34 -1.56 -2.72
N THR A 241 22.67 -1.79 -3.85
CA THR A 241 23.23 -2.63 -4.92
C THR A 241 23.73 -1.81 -6.12
N ALA A 242 23.54 -0.48 -6.12
CA ALA A 242 23.93 0.42 -7.23
C ALA A 242 23.36 0.00 -8.60
N ALA A 243 22.21 -0.67 -8.61
CA ALA A 243 21.66 -1.31 -9.80
C ALA A 243 20.82 -0.37 -10.69
N VAL A 244 20.71 0.91 -10.33
CA VAL A 244 19.95 1.90 -11.11
C VAL A 244 20.88 2.55 -12.11
N THR A 245 20.72 2.20 -13.39
CA THR A 245 21.38 2.88 -14.50
C THR A 245 20.48 4.01 -14.99
N TYR A 246 20.83 5.26 -14.70
CA TYR A 246 20.14 6.43 -15.26
C TYR A 246 20.51 6.58 -16.73
N ARG A 247 19.52 6.64 -17.62
CA ARG A 247 19.68 7.15 -18.98
C ARG A 247 19.00 8.52 -19.03
N GLU A 248 19.77 9.54 -19.37
CA GLU A 248 19.29 10.90 -19.46
C GLU A 248 18.26 11.02 -20.58
N SER A 249 17.03 11.45 -20.27
CA SER A 249 16.01 11.71 -21.28
C SER A 249 16.30 13.05 -21.96
N GLU A 250 16.18 13.11 -23.28
CA GLU A 250 16.45 14.32 -24.12
C GLU A 250 15.63 15.57 -23.73
N ASP A 251 14.58 15.43 -22.92
CA ASP A 251 13.68 16.51 -22.47
C ASP A 251 13.99 17.07 -21.06
N SER A 252 15.20 16.86 -20.52
CA SER A 252 15.55 17.40 -19.19
C SER A 252 15.64 18.94 -19.22
N VAL A 253 14.65 19.60 -18.63
CA VAL A 253 14.69 21.07 -18.44
C VAL A 253 15.78 21.40 -17.42
N HIS A 254 16.88 21.96 -17.91
CA HIS A 254 17.92 22.55 -17.07
C HIS A 254 17.38 23.78 -16.35
N VAL A 255 17.04 23.62 -15.07
CA VAL A 255 16.83 24.77 -14.18
C VAL A 255 18.22 25.27 -13.76
N HIS A 256 18.72 26.27 -14.49
CA HIS A 256 19.88 27.04 -14.05
C HIS A 256 19.50 27.84 -12.80
N GLN A 257 20.31 27.69 -11.75
CA GLN A 257 20.27 28.52 -10.54
C GLN A 257 20.69 29.96 -10.84
#